data_AF-A0A504J167-F1
#
_entry.id   AF-A0A504J167-F1
#
_cell.length_a   1.000
_cell.length_b   1.000
_cell.length_c   1.000
_cell.angle_alpha   90.00
_cell.angle_beta   90.00
_cell.angle_gamma   90.00
#
_symmetry.space_group_name_H-M   'P 1'
#
loop_
_entity.id
_entity.type
_entity.pdbx_description
1 polymer ?
#
loop_
_entity_poly.entity_id
_entity_poly.type
_entity_poly.pdbx_seq_one_letter_code
_entity_poly.pdbx_strand_id
1 'polypeptide(L)'
;MDNSEYLKDISEIKDMMNKSSRFFSLSGLSGIMAGIYALIGASVAYYLVSISGRNYVILDGKLFTYILLDLAIVAFLSIVTGISLSIRKAKKNNEPLWNGASKRLVSAFLVPLITGGIYIIIKISSNHYGLTGSLMLIFYGLALVNASKYTIGNVKYLGYIEILLGLICAIFPGYGFWFWVLGFGVMHIIYGSLIYFNHG
;
A
#
# COMPACT_ATOMS: atom_id res chain seq x y z
N MET A 1 22.07 40.49 -18.55
CA MET A 1 21.81 39.10 -18.11
C MET A 1 20.74 38.56 -19.03
N ASP A 2 21.01 37.43 -19.68
CA ASP A 2 20.12 36.86 -20.68
C ASP A 2 18.89 36.25 -19.98
N ASN A 3 17.70 36.48 -20.55
CA ASN A 3 16.44 36.02 -19.94
C ASN A 3 16.38 34.48 -19.87
N SER A 4 17.14 33.78 -20.73
CA SER A 4 17.25 32.32 -20.70
C SER A 4 18.03 31.79 -19.50
N GLU A 5 19.06 32.51 -19.01
CA GLU A 5 19.81 32.13 -17.81
C GLU A 5 18.91 32.21 -16.57
N TYR A 6 18.10 33.28 -16.46
CA TYR A 6 17.17 33.44 -15.36
C TYR A 6 16.11 32.32 -15.29
N LEU A 7 15.59 31.91 -16.45
CA LEU A 7 14.66 30.79 -16.54
C LEU A 7 15.33 29.46 -16.18
N LYS A 8 16.58 29.27 -16.55
CA LYS A 8 17.38 28.09 -16.20
C LYS A 8 17.66 28.03 -14.70
N ASP A 9 18.05 29.13 -14.08
CA ASP A 9 18.28 29.22 -12.64
C ASP A 9 16.99 28.95 -11.84
N ILE A 10 15.85 29.50 -12.27
CA ILE A 10 14.55 29.20 -11.66
C ILE A 10 14.19 27.71 -11.81
N SER A 11 14.51 27.09 -12.95
CA SER A 11 14.32 25.66 -13.16
C SER A 11 15.20 24.83 -12.22
N GLU A 12 16.48 25.20 -12.08
CA GLU A 12 17.43 24.52 -11.18
C GLU A 12 17.03 24.66 -9.71
N ILE A 13 16.58 25.85 -9.27
CA ILE A 13 16.05 26.08 -7.92
C ILE A 13 14.81 25.21 -7.67
N LYS A 14 13.89 25.13 -8.63
CA LYS A 14 12.70 24.26 -8.53
C LYS A 14 13.07 22.79 -8.44
N ASP A 15 14.05 22.33 -9.21
CA ASP A 15 14.53 20.95 -9.17
C ASP A 15 15.21 20.62 -7.83
N MET A 16 16.03 21.54 -7.32
CA MET A 16 16.66 21.40 -6.00
C MET A 16 15.62 21.37 -4.87
N MET A 17 14.60 22.21 -4.97
CA MET A 17 13.48 22.25 -4.01
C MET A 17 12.61 20.98 -4.08
N ASN A 18 12.38 20.43 -5.28
CA ASN A 18 11.66 19.17 -5.45
C ASN A 18 12.45 17.98 -4.88
N LYS A 19 13.77 17.93 -5.10
CA LYS A 19 14.65 16.88 -4.56
C LYS A 19 14.81 16.95 -3.04
N SER A 20 14.80 18.14 -2.45
CA SER A 20 14.89 18.30 -0.98
C SER A 20 13.57 18.05 -0.24
N SER A 21 12.43 18.14 -0.93
CA SER A 21 11.10 18.02 -0.32
C SER A 21 10.41 16.67 -0.51
N ARG A 22 10.88 15.81 -1.41
CA ARG A 22 10.23 14.52 -1.74
C ARG A 22 11.19 13.34 -1.69
N PHE A 23 10.67 12.19 -1.27
CA PHE A 23 11.37 10.91 -1.28
C PHE A 23 11.38 10.32 -2.70
N PHE A 24 12.58 10.03 -3.23
CA PHE A 24 12.76 9.59 -4.63
C PHE A 24 12.84 8.06 -4.76
N SER A 25 13.26 7.35 -3.71
CA SER A 25 13.76 5.98 -3.81
C SER A 25 12.74 4.86 -3.50
N LEU A 26 11.47 5.04 -3.85
CA LEU A 26 10.51 3.92 -3.78
C LEU A 26 10.84 2.89 -4.89
N SER A 27 11.02 1.63 -4.50
CA SER A 27 11.34 0.55 -5.46
C SER A 27 10.07 0.00 -6.11
N GLY A 28 9.95 0.03 -7.44
CA GLY A 28 8.80 -0.60 -8.12
C GLY A 28 8.68 -2.10 -7.83
N LEU A 29 9.81 -2.77 -7.62
CA LEU A 29 9.87 -4.19 -7.26
C LEU A 29 9.21 -4.47 -5.91
N SER A 30 9.15 -3.50 -4.97
CA SER A 30 8.44 -3.71 -3.70
C SER A 30 6.93 -3.86 -3.91
N GLY A 31 6.34 -3.09 -4.83
CA GLY A 31 4.92 -3.20 -5.18
C GLY A 31 4.60 -4.55 -5.82
N ILE A 32 5.46 -5.02 -6.73
CA ILE A 32 5.30 -6.34 -7.36
C ILE A 32 5.35 -7.45 -6.31
N MET A 33 6.34 -7.42 -5.40
CA MET A 33 6.47 -8.41 -4.35
C MET A 33 5.28 -8.39 -3.38
N ALA A 34 4.82 -7.21 -2.96
CA ALA A 34 3.65 -7.07 -2.09
C ALA A 34 2.40 -7.71 -2.74
N GLY A 35 2.19 -7.47 -4.04
CA GLY A 35 1.08 -8.07 -4.75
C GLY A 35 1.19 -9.59 -4.92
N ILE A 36 2.40 -10.12 -5.16
CA ILE A 36 2.62 -11.57 -5.18
C ILE A 36 2.33 -12.19 -3.82
N TYR A 37 2.81 -11.59 -2.72
CA TYR A 37 2.53 -12.08 -1.38
C TYR A 37 1.03 -12.06 -1.07
N ALA A 38 0.32 -11.00 -1.49
CA ALA A 38 -1.13 -10.92 -1.35
C ALA A 38 -1.87 -12.01 -2.15
N LEU A 39 -1.46 -12.32 -3.38
CA LEU A 39 -2.06 -13.41 -4.17
C LEU A 39 -1.80 -14.79 -3.57
N ILE A 40 -0.59 -15.02 -3.03
CA ILE A 40 -0.26 -16.26 -2.34
C ILE A 40 -1.11 -16.40 -1.07
N GLY A 41 -1.15 -15.37 -0.22
CA GLY A 41 -1.97 -15.37 1.00
C GLY A 41 -3.46 -15.57 0.68
N ALA A 42 -3.98 -14.89 -0.35
CA ALA A 42 -5.34 -15.09 -0.79
C ALA A 42 -5.63 -16.53 -1.24
N SER A 43 -4.67 -17.18 -1.92
CA SER A 43 -4.79 -18.58 -2.33
C SER A 43 -4.80 -19.52 -1.11
N VAL A 44 -3.94 -19.24 -0.12
CA VAL A 44 -3.92 -19.97 1.16
C VAL A 44 -5.23 -19.78 1.92
N ALA A 45 -5.72 -18.55 2.05
CA ALA A 45 -6.99 -18.25 2.69
C ALA A 45 -8.17 -18.94 1.99
N TYR A 46 -8.20 -18.93 0.64
CA TYR A 46 -9.21 -19.62 -0.15
C TYR A 46 -9.18 -21.13 0.09
N TYR A 47 -7.98 -21.73 0.12
CA TYR A 47 -7.80 -23.15 0.43
C TYR A 47 -8.25 -23.50 1.85
N LEU A 48 -7.89 -22.68 2.85
CA LEU A 48 -8.30 -22.88 4.24
C LEU A 48 -9.82 -22.84 4.41
N VAL A 49 -10.51 -21.98 3.65
CA VAL A 49 -11.97 -21.92 3.66
C VAL A 49 -12.56 -23.13 2.95
N SER A 50 -12.03 -23.54 1.78
CA SER A 50 -12.58 -24.66 1.02
C SER A 50 -12.50 -26.00 1.76
N ILE A 51 -11.38 -26.28 2.44
CA ILE A 51 -11.24 -27.50 3.26
C ILE A 51 -12.14 -27.51 4.49
N SER A 52 -12.63 -26.34 4.93
CA SER A 52 -13.55 -26.26 6.07
C SER A 52 -14.98 -26.72 5.74
N GLY A 53 -15.24 -27.10 4.47
CA GLY A 53 -16.54 -27.56 3.99
C GLY A 53 -17.58 -26.46 3.89
N ARG A 54 -17.17 -25.19 4.00
CA ARG A 54 -18.03 -24.00 3.99
C ARG A 54 -17.57 -23.01 2.92
N ASN A 55 -18.53 -22.31 2.32
CA ASN A 55 -18.28 -21.24 1.36
C ASN A 55 -18.07 -19.86 2.04
N TYR A 56 -18.03 -19.82 3.37
CA TYR A 56 -17.92 -18.58 4.15
C TYR A 56 -17.11 -18.82 5.43
N VAL A 57 -16.44 -17.77 5.90
CA VAL A 57 -15.67 -17.78 7.15
C VAL A 57 -16.62 -17.62 8.33
N ILE A 58 -16.60 -18.57 9.26
CA ILE A 58 -17.23 -18.38 10.57
C ILE A 58 -16.25 -17.63 11.47
N LEU A 59 -16.74 -16.57 12.08
CA LEU A 59 -15.99 -15.57 12.83
C LEU A 59 -15.80 -15.99 14.29
N ASP A 60 -15.77 -17.29 14.53
CA ASP A 60 -15.50 -17.91 15.82
C ASP A 60 -14.93 -19.31 15.57
N GLY A 61 -13.63 -19.50 15.82
CA GLY A 61 -12.92 -20.74 15.59
C GLY A 61 -11.50 -20.60 15.01
N LYS A 62 -10.74 -21.70 15.06
CA LYS A 62 -9.32 -21.77 14.63
C LYS A 62 -9.08 -21.25 13.20
N LEU A 63 -10.04 -21.41 12.30
CA LEU A 63 -9.96 -20.93 10.91
C LEU A 63 -9.78 -19.41 10.84
N PHE A 64 -10.54 -18.64 11.63
CA PHE A 64 -10.43 -17.19 11.65
C PHE A 64 -9.05 -16.74 12.15
N THR A 65 -8.53 -17.39 13.21
CA THR A 65 -7.17 -17.15 13.71
C THR A 65 -6.12 -17.43 12.64
N TYR A 66 -6.26 -18.51 11.85
CA TYR A 66 -5.32 -18.82 10.78
C TYR A 66 -5.35 -17.81 9.64
N ILE A 67 -6.54 -17.31 9.25
CA ILE A 67 -6.66 -16.26 8.23
C ILE A 67 -6.04 -14.94 8.72
N LEU A 68 -6.26 -14.56 10.00
CA LEU A 68 -5.61 -13.38 10.57
C LEU A 68 -4.09 -13.52 10.62
N LEU A 69 -3.59 -14.72 10.97
CA LEU A 69 -2.15 -15.01 10.98
C LEU A 69 -1.55 -14.96 9.57
N ASP A 70 -2.25 -15.49 8.57
CA ASP A 70 -1.86 -15.38 7.16
C ASP A 70 -1.77 -13.92 6.70
N LEU A 71 -2.81 -13.11 6.97
CA LEU A 71 -2.80 -11.67 6.68
C LEU A 71 -1.63 -10.95 7.37
N ALA A 72 -1.32 -11.30 8.62
CA ALA A 72 -0.20 -10.72 9.35
C ALA A 72 1.15 -11.10 8.72
N ILE A 73 1.31 -12.35 8.25
CA ILE A 73 2.52 -12.80 7.54
C ILE A 73 2.67 -12.07 6.21
N VAL A 74 1.59 -11.95 5.42
CA VAL A 74 1.60 -11.21 4.14
C VAL A 74 2.01 -9.75 4.37
N ALA A 75 1.42 -9.10 5.37
CA ALA A 75 1.76 -7.73 5.72
C ALA A 75 3.22 -7.59 6.16
N PHE A 76 3.70 -8.49 7.02
CA PHE A 76 5.08 -8.50 7.50
C PHE A 76 6.09 -8.66 6.36
N LEU A 77 5.89 -9.67 5.50
CA LEU A 77 6.75 -9.90 4.33
C LEU A 77 6.76 -8.72 3.37
N SER A 78 5.59 -8.12 3.11
CA SER A 78 5.46 -6.95 2.25
C SER A 78 6.23 -5.74 2.80
N ILE A 79 6.12 -5.48 4.11
CA ILE A 79 6.83 -4.37 4.78
C ILE A 79 8.34 -4.60 4.75
N VAL A 80 8.80 -5.78 5.16
CA VAL A 80 10.23 -6.11 5.21
C VAL A 80 10.86 -6.02 3.83
N THR A 81 10.23 -6.63 2.83
CA THR A 81 10.71 -6.58 1.44
C THR A 81 10.66 -5.15 0.89
N GLY A 82 9.60 -4.40 1.19
CA GLY A 82 9.47 -3.01 0.75
C GLY A 82 10.54 -2.08 1.31
N ILE A 83 10.83 -2.19 2.60
CA ILE A 83 11.90 -1.43 3.26
C ILE A 83 13.26 -1.85 2.70
N SER A 84 13.54 -3.15 2.63
CA SER A 84 14.83 -3.68 2.14
C SER A 84 15.15 -3.24 0.71
N LEU A 85 14.18 -3.35 -0.21
CA LEU A 85 14.37 -2.94 -1.60
C LEU A 85 14.49 -1.42 -1.76
N SER A 86 13.76 -0.64 -0.96
CA SER A 86 13.87 0.83 -0.97
C SER A 86 15.22 1.29 -0.42
N ILE A 87 15.74 0.62 0.62
CA ILE A 87 17.10 0.84 1.15
C ILE A 87 18.15 0.56 0.07
N ARG A 88 18.05 -0.57 -0.63
CA ARG A 88 18.97 -0.93 -1.71
C ARG A 88 18.96 0.09 -2.84
N LYS A 89 17.76 0.56 -3.24
CA LYS A 89 17.61 1.58 -4.30
C LYS A 89 18.19 2.93 -3.88
N ALA A 90 17.90 3.39 -2.66
CA ALA A 90 18.45 4.64 -2.14
C ALA A 90 19.98 4.61 -2.07
N LYS A 91 20.56 3.47 -1.62
CA LYS A 91 22.02 3.28 -1.59
C LYS A 91 22.63 3.32 -3.00
N LYS A 92 21.98 2.71 -4.00
CA LYS A 92 22.41 2.75 -5.40
C LYS A 92 22.40 4.19 -5.95
N ASN A 93 21.46 5.01 -5.51
CA ASN A 93 21.27 6.39 -5.97
C ASN A 93 21.98 7.44 -5.10
N ASN A 94 22.77 7.04 -4.09
CA ASN A 94 23.43 7.93 -3.12
C ASN A 94 22.45 8.90 -2.40
N GLU A 95 21.23 8.46 -2.14
CA GLU A 95 20.21 9.26 -1.46
C GLU A 95 20.15 8.97 0.05
N PRO A 96 20.03 10.00 0.92
CA PRO A 96 19.84 9.79 2.34
C PRO A 96 18.45 9.19 2.62
N LEU A 97 18.44 7.96 3.15
CA LEU A 97 17.23 7.18 3.44
C LEU A 97 16.29 7.84 4.45
N TRP A 98 16.84 8.58 5.41
CA TRP A 98 16.11 9.11 6.55
C TRP A 98 16.25 10.64 6.64
N ASN A 99 15.63 11.33 5.69
CA ASN A 99 15.61 12.79 5.64
C ASN A 99 14.23 13.35 6.06
N GLY A 100 14.07 14.68 6.01
CA GLY A 100 12.81 15.34 6.35
C GLY A 100 11.62 14.89 5.48
N ALA A 101 11.85 14.58 4.20
CA ALA A 101 10.83 14.07 3.30
C ALA A 101 10.40 12.64 3.67
N SER A 102 11.35 11.73 3.97
CA SER A 102 11.06 10.36 4.43
C SER A 102 10.21 10.37 5.69
N LYS A 103 10.55 11.22 6.67
CA LYS A 103 9.79 11.32 7.94
C LYS A 103 8.36 11.80 7.70
N ARG A 104 8.17 12.81 6.84
CA ARG A 104 6.84 13.32 6.47
C ARG A 104 6.02 12.30 5.69
N LEU A 105 6.66 11.55 4.78
CA LEU A 105 6.03 10.46 4.05
C LEU A 105 5.52 9.38 5.00
N VAL A 106 6.38 8.91 5.90
CA VAL A 106 6.05 7.87 6.87
C VAL A 106 4.95 8.34 7.82
N SER A 107 5.02 9.56 8.36
CA SER A 107 3.95 10.07 9.22
C SER A 107 2.62 10.24 8.48
N ALA A 108 2.66 10.76 7.26
CA ALA A 108 1.46 10.92 6.42
C ALA A 108 0.83 9.58 6.03
N PHE A 109 1.64 8.54 5.82
CA PHE A 109 1.18 7.18 5.56
C PHE A 109 0.61 6.52 6.83
N LEU A 110 1.32 6.62 7.96
CA LEU A 110 0.95 5.95 9.19
C LEU A 110 -0.31 6.50 9.84
N VAL A 111 -0.59 7.80 9.71
CA VAL A 111 -1.78 8.39 10.36
C VAL A 111 -3.08 7.72 9.87
N PRO A 112 -3.44 7.69 8.58
CA PRO A 112 -4.64 7.00 8.13
C PRO A 112 -4.58 5.48 8.36
N LEU A 113 -3.40 4.86 8.21
CA LEU A 113 -3.26 3.41 8.34
C LEU A 113 -3.48 2.94 9.78
N ILE A 114 -2.89 3.61 10.77
CA ILE A 114 -3.05 3.27 12.19
C ILE A 114 -4.47 3.57 12.64
N THR A 115 -5.01 4.75 12.29
CA THR A 115 -6.40 5.10 12.62
C THR A 115 -7.37 4.07 12.05
N GLY A 116 -7.19 3.68 10.78
CA GLY A 116 -7.98 2.65 10.12
C GLY A 116 -7.84 1.27 10.74
N GLY A 117 -6.61 0.85 11.03
CA GLY A 117 -6.34 -0.43 11.68
C GLY A 117 -7.00 -0.54 13.06
N ILE A 118 -6.88 0.51 13.88
CA ILE A 118 -7.56 0.58 15.18
C ILE A 118 -9.08 0.53 14.98
N TYR A 119 -9.62 1.29 14.02
CA TYR A 119 -11.06 1.28 13.75
C TYR A 119 -11.57 -0.10 13.31
N ILE A 120 -10.83 -0.80 12.45
CA ILE A 120 -11.14 -2.16 12.02
C ILE A 120 -11.15 -3.10 13.23
N ILE A 121 -10.13 -3.03 14.10
CA ILE A 121 -10.06 -3.84 15.32
C ILE A 121 -11.28 -3.57 16.21
N ILE A 122 -11.65 -2.30 16.44
CA ILE A 122 -12.85 -1.95 17.23
C ILE A 122 -14.12 -2.57 16.63
N LYS A 123 -14.29 -2.51 15.30
CA LYS A 123 -15.45 -3.10 14.62
C LYS A 123 -15.46 -4.62 14.70
N ILE A 124 -14.32 -5.27 14.56
CA ILE A 124 -14.14 -6.72 14.77
C ILE A 124 -14.50 -7.10 16.21
N SER A 125 -14.01 -6.36 17.22
CA SER A 125 -14.36 -6.57 18.63
C SER A 125 -15.83 -6.34 18.95
N SER A 126 -16.53 -5.55 18.12
CA SER A 126 -17.98 -5.30 18.23
C SER A 126 -18.82 -6.29 17.40
N ASN A 127 -18.26 -7.41 16.96
CA ASN A 127 -18.90 -8.42 16.11
C ASN A 127 -19.36 -7.94 14.71
N HIS A 128 -18.77 -6.85 14.19
CA HIS A 128 -19.09 -6.29 12.86
C HIS A 128 -17.95 -6.51 11.87
N TYR A 129 -17.97 -7.65 11.17
CA TYR A 129 -16.85 -8.10 10.36
C TYR A 129 -17.02 -7.88 8.85
N GLY A 130 -18.26 -7.77 8.37
CA GLY A 130 -18.57 -7.78 6.93
C GLY A 130 -17.94 -6.65 6.10
N LEU A 131 -17.51 -5.57 6.74
CA LEU A 131 -16.87 -4.42 6.07
C LEU A 131 -15.34 -4.41 6.20
N THR A 132 -14.72 -5.44 6.81
CA THR A 132 -13.28 -5.45 7.09
C THR A 132 -12.45 -5.26 5.82
N GLY A 133 -12.74 -6.00 4.75
CA GLY A 133 -12.04 -5.86 3.46
C GLY A 133 -12.18 -4.47 2.85
N SER A 134 -13.40 -3.91 2.86
CA SER A 134 -13.68 -2.55 2.39
C SER A 134 -12.88 -1.51 3.19
N LEU A 135 -12.90 -1.60 4.52
CA LEU A 135 -12.20 -0.68 5.41
C LEU A 135 -10.68 -0.76 5.20
N MET A 136 -10.13 -1.96 5.03
CA MET A 136 -8.70 -2.15 4.70
C MET A 136 -8.33 -1.39 3.42
N LEU A 137 -9.09 -1.58 2.34
CA LEU A 137 -8.86 -0.92 1.05
C LEU A 137 -8.97 0.61 1.17
N ILE A 138 -10.01 1.12 1.84
CA ILE A 138 -10.24 2.57 1.99
C ILE A 138 -9.11 3.22 2.82
N PHE A 139 -8.81 2.70 4.00
CA PHE A 139 -7.80 3.33 4.87
C PHE A 139 -6.39 3.19 4.31
N TYR A 140 -6.09 2.07 3.65
CA TYR A 140 -4.84 1.91 2.92
C TYR A 140 -4.74 2.89 1.74
N GLY A 141 -5.80 3.02 0.95
CA GLY A 141 -5.84 3.98 -0.16
C GLY A 141 -5.70 5.42 0.30
N LEU A 142 -6.35 5.80 1.41
CA LEU A 142 -6.16 7.11 2.05
C LEU A 142 -4.72 7.31 2.56
N ALA A 143 -4.10 6.28 3.13
CA ALA A 143 -2.70 6.31 3.54
C ALA A 143 -1.78 6.58 2.33
N LEU A 144 -2.02 5.90 1.21
CA LEU A 144 -1.27 6.12 -0.04
C LEU A 144 -1.48 7.53 -0.60
N VAL A 145 -2.72 8.01 -0.69
CA VAL A 145 -3.01 9.37 -1.17
C VAL A 145 -2.34 10.42 -0.29
N ASN A 146 -2.38 10.25 1.04
CA ASN A 146 -1.76 11.21 1.95
C ASN A 146 -0.22 11.17 1.88
N ALA A 147 0.37 9.98 1.80
CA ALA A 147 1.82 9.78 1.62
C ALA A 147 2.31 10.31 0.26
N SER A 148 1.47 10.26 -0.78
CA SER A 148 1.84 10.64 -2.15
C SER A 148 2.30 12.10 -2.28
N LYS A 149 1.92 12.98 -1.35
CA LYS A 149 2.35 14.39 -1.30
C LYS A 149 3.86 14.54 -1.07
N TYR A 150 4.49 13.53 -0.47
CA TYR A 150 5.89 13.53 -0.04
C TYR A 150 6.76 12.54 -0.82
N THR A 151 6.22 11.89 -1.85
CA THR A 151 6.95 10.95 -2.71
C THR A 151 6.91 11.42 -4.16
N ILE A 152 7.89 11.00 -4.96
CA ILE A 152 7.86 11.21 -6.41
C ILE A 152 7.26 9.97 -7.07
N GLY A 153 6.36 10.22 -8.02
CA GLY A 153 5.66 9.20 -8.76
C GLY A 153 4.17 9.17 -8.51
N ASN A 154 3.54 8.22 -9.19
CA ASN A 154 2.10 8.17 -9.37
C ASN A 154 1.38 7.36 -8.29
N VAL A 155 1.93 7.31 -7.06
CA VAL A 155 1.38 6.54 -5.91
C VAL A 155 -0.08 6.92 -5.62
N LYS A 156 -0.43 8.20 -5.80
CA LYS A 156 -1.79 8.70 -5.61
C LYS A 156 -2.84 7.95 -6.43
N TYR A 157 -2.48 7.46 -7.63
CA TYR A 157 -3.43 6.76 -8.49
C TYR A 157 -3.74 5.36 -7.97
N LEU A 158 -2.74 4.63 -7.45
CA LEU A 158 -3.01 3.39 -6.72
C LEU A 158 -3.91 3.68 -5.51
N GLY A 159 -3.59 4.73 -4.73
CA GLY A 159 -4.44 5.14 -3.61
C GLY A 159 -5.89 5.42 -3.98
N TYR A 160 -6.14 6.12 -5.09
CA TYR A 160 -7.51 6.36 -5.57
C TYR A 160 -8.21 5.10 -6.05
N ILE A 161 -7.49 4.18 -6.71
CA ILE A 161 -8.03 2.88 -7.11
C ILE A 161 -8.44 2.08 -5.87
N GLU A 162 -7.59 2.01 -4.84
CA GLU A 162 -7.88 1.31 -3.58
C GLU A 162 -9.10 1.91 -2.87
N ILE A 163 -9.20 3.25 -2.80
CA ILE A 163 -10.38 3.92 -2.24
C ILE A 163 -11.64 3.55 -3.02
N LEU A 164 -11.59 3.60 -4.36
CA LEU A 164 -12.75 3.29 -5.20
C LEU A 164 -13.17 1.82 -5.05
N LEU A 165 -12.21 0.88 -5.09
CA LEU A 165 -12.46 -0.54 -4.85
C LEU A 165 -13.05 -0.76 -3.46
N GLY A 166 -12.51 -0.09 -2.44
CA GLY A 166 -13.01 -0.15 -1.08
C GLY A 166 -14.44 0.37 -0.93
N LEU A 167 -14.80 1.48 -1.59
CA LEU A 167 -16.15 2.02 -1.60
C LEU A 167 -17.14 1.09 -2.31
N ILE A 168 -16.76 0.53 -3.47
CA ILE A 168 -17.59 -0.46 -4.18
C ILE A 168 -17.75 -1.72 -3.31
N CYS A 169 -16.67 -2.17 -2.67
CA CYS A 169 -16.71 -3.28 -1.72
C CYS A 169 -17.63 -3.00 -0.53
N ALA A 170 -17.78 -1.75 -0.08
CA ALA A 170 -18.69 -1.39 1.00
C ALA A 170 -20.17 -1.59 0.60
N ILE A 171 -20.50 -1.34 -0.67
CA ILE A 171 -21.82 -1.58 -1.25
C ILE A 171 -22.09 -3.08 -1.38
N PHE A 172 -21.05 -3.86 -1.72
CA PHE A 172 -21.12 -5.30 -1.95
C PHE A 172 -20.22 -6.10 -0.99
N PRO A 173 -20.52 -6.11 0.33
CA PRO A 173 -19.62 -6.68 1.35
C PRO A 173 -19.35 -8.19 1.17
N GLY A 174 -20.26 -8.93 0.53
CA GLY A 174 -20.08 -10.36 0.22
C GLY A 174 -18.90 -10.65 -0.72
N TYR A 175 -18.43 -9.66 -1.47
CA TYR A 175 -17.29 -9.79 -2.39
C TYR A 175 -15.97 -9.28 -1.79
N GLY A 176 -15.92 -9.01 -0.48
CA GLY A 176 -14.76 -8.38 0.15
C GLY A 176 -13.43 -9.10 -0.08
N PHE A 177 -13.43 -10.43 -0.11
CA PHE A 177 -12.26 -11.22 -0.48
C PHE A 177 -11.75 -10.89 -1.88
N TRP A 178 -12.63 -10.86 -2.88
CA TRP A 178 -12.26 -10.61 -4.27
C TRP A 178 -11.80 -9.17 -4.51
N PHE A 179 -12.44 -8.19 -3.88
CA PHE A 179 -11.97 -6.81 -3.91
C PHE A 179 -10.60 -6.66 -3.25
N TRP A 180 -10.35 -7.39 -2.16
CA TRP A 180 -9.05 -7.41 -1.50
C TRP A 180 -7.97 -8.01 -2.41
N VAL A 181 -8.25 -9.14 -3.08
CA VAL A 181 -7.35 -9.76 -4.07
C VAL A 181 -7.05 -8.81 -5.23
N LEU A 182 -8.07 -8.10 -5.72
CA LEU A 182 -7.92 -7.16 -6.82
C LEU A 182 -7.05 -5.96 -6.41
N GLY A 183 -7.30 -5.34 -5.26
CA GLY A 183 -6.52 -4.20 -4.76
C GLY A 183 -5.10 -4.61 -4.34
N PHE A 184 -4.99 -5.36 -3.25
CA PHE A 184 -3.70 -5.71 -2.65
C PHE A 184 -2.86 -6.66 -3.50
N GLY A 185 -3.47 -7.48 -4.36
CA GLY A 185 -2.77 -8.38 -5.27
C GLY A 185 -2.53 -7.74 -6.64
N VAL A 186 -3.56 -7.70 -7.46
CA VAL A 186 -3.46 -7.36 -8.89
C VAL A 186 -3.01 -5.90 -9.09
N MET A 187 -3.67 -4.94 -8.44
CA MET A 187 -3.36 -3.52 -8.63
C MET A 187 -1.96 -3.17 -8.13
N HIS A 188 -1.48 -3.81 -7.08
CA HIS A 188 -0.09 -3.66 -6.62
C HIS A 188 0.94 -4.19 -7.62
N ILE A 189 0.68 -5.32 -8.27
CA ILE A 189 1.55 -5.84 -9.34
C ILE A 189 1.56 -4.89 -10.52
N ILE A 190 0.40 -4.45 -10.99
CA ILE A 190 0.28 -3.50 -12.11
C ILE A 190 1.04 -2.21 -11.78
N TYR A 191 0.76 -1.62 -10.62
CA TYR A 191 1.41 -0.39 -10.18
C TYR A 191 2.92 -0.54 -10.01
N GLY A 192 3.36 -1.60 -9.34
CA GLY A 192 4.78 -1.90 -9.14
C GLY A 192 5.51 -2.09 -10.46
N SER A 193 4.88 -2.77 -11.42
CA SER A 193 5.41 -2.95 -12.78
C SER A 193 5.54 -1.61 -13.52
N LEU A 194 4.53 -0.74 -13.44
CA LEU A 194 4.58 0.60 -14.05
C LEU A 194 5.72 1.46 -13.47
N ILE A 195 5.99 1.40 -12.17
CA ILE A 195 7.17 2.08 -11.61
C ILE A 195 8.44 1.41 -12.11
N TYR A 196 8.51 0.09 -12.08
CA TYR A 196 9.70 -0.67 -12.44
C TYR A 196 10.14 -0.40 -13.88
N PHE A 197 9.20 -0.30 -14.83
CA PHE A 197 9.55 0.02 -16.21
C PHE A 197 9.86 1.50 -16.46
N ASN A 198 9.22 2.42 -15.74
CA ASN A 198 9.43 3.86 -15.95
C ASN A 198 10.62 4.44 -15.16
N HIS A 199 11.01 3.82 -14.04
CA HIS A 199 11.99 4.34 -13.07
C HIS A 199 12.87 3.23 -12.45
N GLY A 200 12.97 2.06 -13.08
CA GLY A 200 13.75 0.90 -12.64
C GLY A 200 15.25 1.04 -12.87
#